data_AF-A0A2G2Y7K9-F1
#
_entry.id   AF-A0A2G2Y7K9-F1
#
_cell.length_a   1.000
_cell.length_b   1.000
_cell.length_c   1.000
_cell.angle_alpha   90.00
_cell.angle_beta   90.00
_cell.angle_gamma   90.00
#
_symmetry.space_group_name_H-M   'P 1'
#
loop_
_entity.id
_entity.type
_entity.pdbx_description
1 polymer ?
#
loop_
_entity_poly.entity_id
_entity_poly.type
_entity_poly.pdbx_seq_one_letter_code
_entity_poly.pdbx_strand_id
1 'polypeptide(L)'
;MEEKKKFQKQEGDNEGYGQTFMVSEEQKLDWADILYMITLPTNLRKPNLFKIPCLTQTRNALEQYSTALRELPIKIMYKISKALGMKAEDMNLLFEEDGTEMMKINYYPPCPQPVLVMGLCPHTDAIGLTILLQVNEIERLQIKKDGV
;
A
#
# COMPACT_ATOMS: atom_id res chain seq x y z
N MET A 1 0.67 -6.74 -20.61
CA MET A 1 -0.36 -5.73 -20.23
C MET A 1 -1.76 -6.33 -20.14
N GLU A 2 -2.17 -7.17 -21.08
CA GLU A 2 -3.53 -7.76 -21.11
C GLU A 2 -3.94 -8.46 -19.80
N GLU A 3 -3.05 -9.25 -19.21
CA GLU A 3 -3.33 -9.91 -17.91
C GLU A 3 -3.49 -8.91 -16.76
N LYS A 4 -2.66 -7.86 -16.70
CA LYS A 4 -2.76 -6.82 -15.64
C LYS A 4 -4.02 -5.96 -15.80
N LYS A 5 -4.48 -5.73 -17.03
CA LYS A 5 -5.72 -4.99 -17.32
C LYS A 5 -6.96 -5.66 -16.75
N LYS A 6 -6.94 -6.98 -16.49
CA LYS A 6 -8.03 -7.69 -15.80
C LYS A 6 -8.25 -7.18 -14.36
N PHE A 7 -7.26 -6.50 -13.80
CA PHE A 7 -7.30 -5.89 -12.47
C PHE A 7 -7.48 -4.38 -12.53
N GLN A 8 -7.73 -3.79 -13.70
CA GLN A 8 -7.74 -2.34 -13.85
C GLN A 8 -8.76 -1.69 -12.92
N LYS A 9 -8.34 -0.62 -12.24
CA LYS A 9 -9.22 0.24 -11.45
C LYS A 9 -10.42 0.68 -12.29
N GLN A 10 -11.62 0.54 -11.73
CA GLN A 10 -12.85 1.03 -12.33
C GLN A 10 -13.09 2.48 -11.91
N GLU A 11 -13.88 3.22 -12.68
CA GLU A 11 -14.22 4.60 -12.32
C GLU A 11 -14.93 4.64 -10.95
N GLY A 12 -14.46 5.51 -10.06
CA GLY A 12 -14.93 5.58 -8.66
C GLY A 12 -14.35 4.50 -7.73
N ASP A 13 -13.51 3.60 -8.23
CA ASP A 13 -12.82 2.58 -7.44
C ASP A 13 -11.32 2.90 -7.25
N ASN A 14 -10.87 2.84 -6.00
CA ASN A 14 -9.47 3.06 -5.64
C ASN A 14 -8.63 1.77 -5.69
N GLU A 15 -9.25 0.58 -5.70
CA GLU A 15 -8.59 -0.73 -5.74
C GLU A 15 -8.40 -1.27 -7.16
N GLY A 16 -7.28 -1.96 -7.37
CA GLY A 16 -6.88 -2.53 -8.65
C GLY A 16 -5.53 -2.01 -9.16
N TYR A 17 -5.20 -2.44 -10.36
CA TYR A 17 -4.01 -2.03 -11.12
C TYR A 17 -4.26 -0.71 -11.85
N GLY A 18 -3.31 0.21 -11.73
CA GLY A 18 -3.32 1.50 -12.41
C GLY A 18 -3.03 2.66 -11.47
N GLN A 19 -2.61 3.77 -12.07
CA GLN A 19 -2.43 5.03 -11.36
C GLN A 19 -3.76 5.64 -10.93
N THR A 20 -3.70 6.72 -10.15
CA THR A 20 -4.85 7.58 -9.88
C THR A 20 -5.40 8.13 -11.19
N PHE A 21 -6.73 8.22 -11.30
CA PHE A 21 -7.38 8.82 -12.47
C PHE A 21 -6.90 10.26 -12.68
N MET A 22 -6.70 10.65 -13.95
CA MET A 22 -6.32 12.01 -14.32
C MET A 22 -7.53 12.93 -14.11
N VAL A 23 -7.35 13.96 -13.29
CA VAL A 23 -8.40 14.94 -12.96
C VAL A 23 -8.16 16.31 -13.62
N SER A 24 -6.95 16.59 -14.09
CA SER A 24 -6.63 17.80 -14.88
C SER A 24 -5.41 17.59 -15.79
N GLU A 25 -5.22 18.48 -16.77
CA GLU A 25 -4.07 18.44 -17.70
C GLU A 25 -2.75 18.83 -17.01
N GLU A 26 -2.81 19.64 -15.96
CA GLU A 26 -1.64 20.09 -15.18
C GLU A 26 -1.21 19.06 -14.13
N GLN A 27 -1.97 17.97 -13.96
CA GLN A 27 -1.68 16.95 -12.97
C GLN A 27 -0.34 16.27 -13.29
N LYS A 28 0.57 16.32 -12.33
CA LYS A 28 1.81 15.54 -12.38
C LYS A 28 1.50 14.09 -12.03
N LEU A 29 1.94 13.18 -12.89
CA LEU A 29 1.81 11.75 -12.69
C LEU A 29 3.10 11.17 -12.12
N ASP A 30 2.94 10.19 -11.24
CA ASP A 30 4.04 9.42 -10.69
C ASP A 30 4.65 8.51 -11.77
N TRP A 31 5.95 8.26 -11.71
CA TRP A 31 6.63 7.30 -12.58
C TRP A 31 6.57 5.88 -11.99
N ALA A 32 5.35 5.37 -11.81
CA ALA A 32 5.11 4.07 -11.20
C ALA A 32 3.83 3.39 -11.71
N ASP A 33 3.89 2.07 -11.78
CA ASP A 33 2.71 1.22 -11.83
C ASP A 33 2.30 0.84 -10.41
N ILE A 34 1.00 0.85 -10.11
CA ILE A 34 0.48 0.55 -8.78
C ILE A 34 -0.56 -0.57 -8.87
N LEU A 35 -0.48 -1.54 -7.98
CA LEU A 35 -1.58 -2.43 -7.62
C LEU A 35 -1.95 -2.17 -6.16
N TYR A 36 -3.19 -1.75 -5.92
CA TYR A 36 -3.70 -1.42 -4.59
C TYR A 36 -4.90 -2.29 -4.24
N MET A 37 -4.97 -2.81 -3.02
CA MET A 37 -6.03 -3.72 -2.58
C MET A 37 -6.17 -3.71 -1.06
N ILE A 38 -7.41 -3.83 -0.58
CA ILE A 38 -7.72 -4.10 0.82
C ILE A 38 -7.49 -5.60 1.08
N THR A 39 -6.72 -5.91 2.11
CA THR A 39 -6.38 -7.28 2.51
C THR A 39 -7.06 -7.68 3.80
N LEU A 40 -7.34 -6.78 4.73
CA LEU A 40 -8.16 -7.06 5.92
C LEU A 40 -9.09 -5.89 6.25
N PRO A 41 -10.26 -6.18 6.85
CA PRO A 41 -10.80 -7.52 7.12
C PRO A 41 -11.26 -8.23 5.84
N THR A 42 -11.36 -9.57 5.89
CA THR A 42 -11.57 -10.40 4.68
C THR A 42 -12.90 -10.14 3.97
N ASN A 43 -13.92 -9.65 4.70
CA ASN A 43 -15.22 -9.26 4.16
C ASN A 43 -15.17 -8.00 3.27
N LEU A 44 -14.13 -7.18 3.37
CA LEU A 44 -13.93 -6.02 2.48
C LEU A 44 -13.16 -6.37 1.21
N ARG A 45 -12.61 -7.60 1.10
CA ARG A 45 -11.84 -8.01 -0.08
C ARG A 45 -12.73 -8.08 -1.32
N LYS A 46 -12.29 -7.44 -2.40
CA LYS A 46 -12.93 -7.53 -3.71
C LYS A 46 -12.71 -8.90 -4.37
N PRO A 47 -13.75 -9.72 -4.60
CA PRO A 47 -13.57 -11.08 -5.12
C PRO A 47 -12.85 -11.13 -6.48
N ASN A 48 -13.09 -10.16 -7.35
CA ASN A 48 -12.45 -10.07 -8.67
C ASN A 48 -10.93 -9.86 -8.58
N LEU A 49 -10.41 -9.21 -7.54
CA LEU A 49 -8.96 -9.02 -7.37
C LEU A 49 -8.27 -10.28 -6.81
N PHE A 50 -9.00 -11.10 -6.05
CA PHE A 50 -8.44 -12.29 -5.38
C PHE A 50 -8.74 -13.63 -6.08
N LYS A 51 -9.67 -13.69 -7.04
CA LYS A 51 -10.09 -14.93 -7.71
C LYS A 51 -9.46 -15.19 -9.07
N ILE A 52 -8.57 -14.32 -9.56
CA ILE A 52 -7.98 -14.49 -10.89
C ILE A 52 -6.82 -15.53 -10.86
N PRO A 53 -6.89 -16.61 -11.67
CA PRO A 53 -5.93 -17.72 -11.61
C PRO A 53 -4.47 -17.33 -11.92
N CYS A 54 -4.23 -16.33 -12.78
CA CYS A 54 -2.88 -15.92 -13.14
C CYS A 54 -2.10 -15.27 -11.98
N LEU A 55 -2.76 -14.98 -10.86
CA LEU A 55 -2.13 -14.49 -9.63
C LEU A 55 -2.05 -15.53 -8.52
N THR A 56 -2.37 -16.82 -8.72
CA THR A 56 -2.42 -17.77 -7.59
C THR A 56 -1.13 -17.79 -6.76
N GLN A 57 0.04 -17.72 -7.40
CA GLN A 57 1.32 -17.64 -6.68
C GLN A 57 1.48 -16.32 -5.92
N THR A 58 1.26 -15.18 -6.59
CA THR A 58 1.33 -13.85 -5.96
C THR A 58 0.35 -13.70 -4.81
N ARG A 59 -0.90 -14.14 -5.01
CA ARG A 59 -1.96 -14.16 -3.99
C ARG A 59 -1.54 -15.00 -2.79
N ASN A 60 -1.02 -16.21 -2.99
CA ASN A 60 -0.56 -17.05 -1.89
C ASN A 60 0.58 -16.36 -1.12
N ALA A 61 1.52 -15.72 -1.82
CA ALA A 61 2.58 -14.95 -1.18
C ALA A 61 2.04 -13.74 -0.39
N LEU A 62 1.07 -12.99 -0.93
CA LEU A 62 0.42 -11.88 -0.23
C LEU A 62 -0.40 -12.36 0.98
N GLU A 63 -1.09 -13.49 0.89
CA GLU A 63 -1.81 -14.10 2.00
C GLU A 63 -0.85 -14.53 3.12
N GLN A 64 0.28 -15.15 2.76
CA GLN A 64 1.34 -15.50 3.72
C GLN A 64 1.96 -14.26 4.35
N TYR A 65 2.24 -13.21 3.56
CA TYR A 65 2.78 -11.96 4.05
C TYR A 65 1.81 -11.24 5.00
N SER A 66 0.53 -11.10 4.62
CA SER A 66 -0.53 -10.56 5.48
C SER A 66 -0.66 -11.36 6.78
N THR A 67 -0.62 -12.69 6.70
CA THR A 67 -0.68 -13.56 7.88
C THR A 67 0.53 -13.38 8.79
N ALA A 68 1.73 -13.31 8.23
CA ALA A 68 2.97 -13.10 8.99
C ALA A 68 3.00 -11.71 9.62
N LEU A 69 2.43 -10.70 8.96
CA LEU A 69 2.35 -9.35 9.48
C LEU A 69 1.21 -9.14 10.47
N ARG A 70 0.17 -9.98 10.51
CA ARG A 70 -1.06 -9.74 11.28
C ARG A 70 -0.87 -9.19 12.69
N GLU A 71 0.07 -9.74 13.46
CA GLU A 71 0.31 -9.34 14.85
C GLU A 71 1.37 -8.24 15.01
N LEU A 72 2.23 -8.05 14.01
CA LEU A 72 3.37 -7.12 14.10
C LEU A 72 2.94 -5.64 14.28
N PRO A 73 2.05 -5.07 13.45
CA PRO A 73 1.66 -3.67 13.59
C PRO A 73 0.91 -3.45 14.91
N ILE A 74 0.08 -4.40 15.33
CA ILE A 74 -0.62 -4.34 16.63
C ILE A 74 0.39 -4.25 17.77
N LYS A 75 1.41 -5.12 17.77
CA LYS A 75 2.47 -5.11 18.79
C LYS A 75 3.27 -3.80 18.77
N ILE A 76 3.64 -3.28 17.60
CA ILE A 76 4.35 -2.00 17.47
C ILE A 76 3.49 -0.86 18.04
N MET A 77 2.23 -0.78 17.61
CA MET A 77 1.31 0.25 18.04
C MET A 77 1.04 0.20 19.55
N TYR A 78 0.91 -1.00 20.14
CA TYR A 78 0.80 -1.18 21.60
C TYR A 78 2.06 -0.71 22.36
N LYS A 79 3.25 -0.90 21.80
CA LYS A 79 4.49 -0.40 22.40
C LYS A 79 4.56 1.12 22.35
N ILE A 80 4.17 1.73 21.22
CA ILE A 80 4.10 3.18 21.06
C ILE A 80 3.10 3.77 22.05
N SER A 81 1.89 3.21 22.13
CA SER A 81 0.84 3.69 23.03
C SER A 81 1.26 3.63 24.50
N LYS A 82 1.88 2.52 24.91
CA LYS A 82 2.43 2.38 26.27
C LYS A 82 3.52 3.42 26.56
N ALA A 83 4.41 3.69 25.60
CA ALA A 83 5.44 4.71 25.75
C ALA A 83 4.85 6.13 25.88
N LEU A 84 3.70 6.37 25.26
CA LEU A 84 2.94 7.62 25.36
C LEU A 84 2.02 7.69 26.60
N GLY A 85 1.96 6.63 27.42
CA GLY A 85 1.08 6.58 28.60
C GLY A 85 -0.40 6.40 28.28
N MET A 86 -0.74 5.92 27.08
CA MET A 86 -2.11 5.64 26.66
C MET A 86 -2.66 4.36 27.31
N LYS A 87 -3.98 4.28 27.40
CA LYS A 87 -4.68 3.08 27.87
C LYS A 87 -4.67 1.99 26.79
N ALA A 88 -4.74 0.73 27.21
CA ALA A 88 -4.70 -0.39 26.26
C ALA A 88 -5.99 -0.47 25.43
N GLU A 89 -7.11 -0.10 26.04
CA GLU A 89 -8.45 -0.15 25.45
C GLU A 89 -8.59 0.77 24.22
N ASP A 90 -7.92 1.92 24.24
CA ASP A 90 -7.90 2.87 23.11
C ASP A 90 -7.27 2.26 21.85
N MET A 91 -6.32 1.34 22.03
CA MET A 91 -5.63 0.66 20.92
C MET A 91 -6.43 -0.47 20.31
N ASN A 92 -7.20 -1.19 21.13
CA ASN A 92 -8.06 -2.29 20.66
C ASN A 92 -9.13 -1.75 19.72
N LEU A 93 -9.75 -0.61 20.07
CA LEU A 93 -10.76 0.03 19.23
C LEU A 93 -10.18 0.43 17.86
N LEU A 94 -9.01 1.08 17.84
CA LEU A 94 -8.41 1.62 16.62
C LEU A 94 -7.83 0.56 15.66
N PHE A 95 -7.29 -0.54 16.19
CA PHE A 95 -6.52 -1.50 15.38
C PHE A 95 -7.06 -2.93 15.37
N GLU A 96 -7.83 -3.35 16.38
CA GLU A 96 -8.39 -4.71 16.42
C GLU A 96 -9.85 -4.75 15.96
N GLU A 97 -10.65 -3.75 16.30
CA GLU A 97 -12.08 -3.69 15.95
C GLU A 97 -12.34 -3.02 14.59
N ASP A 98 -11.83 -1.81 14.39
CA ASP A 98 -12.07 -1.00 13.17
C ASP A 98 -10.88 -1.00 12.18
N GLY A 99 -9.84 -1.78 12.48
CA GLY A 99 -8.60 -1.81 11.70
C GLY A 99 -8.79 -2.31 10.27
N THR A 100 -8.27 -1.56 9.29
CA THR A 100 -8.18 -1.98 7.88
C THR A 100 -6.73 -2.16 7.47
N GLU A 101 -6.41 -3.31 6.87
CA GLU A 101 -5.12 -3.54 6.22
C GLU A 101 -5.27 -3.38 4.71
N MET A 102 -4.35 -2.64 4.12
CA MET A 102 -4.24 -2.40 2.69
C MET A 102 -2.83 -2.68 2.21
N MET A 103 -2.70 -3.24 1.02
CA MET A 103 -1.42 -3.47 0.35
C MET A 103 -1.32 -2.64 -0.91
N LYS A 104 -0.19 -1.94 -1.05
CA LYS A 104 0.18 -1.18 -2.24
C LYS A 104 1.48 -1.73 -2.80
N ILE A 105 1.41 -2.35 -3.97
CA ILE A 105 2.58 -2.82 -4.71
C ILE A 105 2.95 -1.74 -5.71
N ASN A 106 4.12 -1.15 -5.54
CA ASN A 106 4.66 -0.14 -6.44
C ASN A 106 5.73 -0.77 -7.34
N TYR A 107 5.61 -0.57 -8.65
CA TYR A 107 6.62 -0.95 -9.62
C TYR A 107 7.14 0.30 -10.33
N TYR A 108 8.43 0.58 -10.16
CA TYR A 108 9.09 1.76 -10.73
C TYR A 108 9.93 1.33 -11.95
N PRO A 109 9.42 1.49 -13.19
CA PRO A 109 10.19 1.16 -14.37
C PRO A 109 11.39 2.11 -14.54
N PRO A 110 12.47 1.68 -15.22
CA PRO A 110 13.55 2.58 -15.61
C PRO A 110 13.02 3.81 -16.35
N CYS A 111 13.51 5.00 -16.00
CA CYS A 111 13.13 6.25 -16.63
C CYS A 111 14.30 6.77 -17.49
N PRO A 112 14.08 7.17 -18.76
CA PRO A 112 15.12 7.78 -19.58
C PRO A 112 15.52 9.19 -19.11
N GLN A 113 14.65 9.88 -18.35
CA GLN A 113 14.88 11.24 -17.85
C GLN A 113 14.56 11.32 -16.34
N PRO A 114 15.33 10.62 -15.48
CA PRO A 114 14.99 10.44 -14.06
C PRO A 114 15.02 11.74 -13.25
N VAL A 115 15.68 12.79 -13.74
CA VAL A 115 15.72 14.12 -13.09
C VAL A 115 14.43 14.94 -13.28
N LEU A 116 13.54 14.51 -14.18
CA LEU A 116 12.30 15.22 -14.52
C LEU A 116 11.06 14.58 -13.90
N VAL A 117 11.18 13.40 -13.30
CA VAL A 117 10.05 12.64 -12.78
C VAL A 117 10.31 12.21 -11.34
N MET A 118 9.22 11.95 -10.61
CA MET A 118 9.27 11.31 -9.31
C MET A 118 8.65 9.92 -9.43
N GLY A 119 9.27 8.90 -8.84
CA GLY A 119 8.65 7.58 -8.75
C GLY A 119 7.35 7.64 -7.95
N LEU A 120 7.38 8.34 -6.82
CA LEU A 120 6.22 8.66 -6.00
C LEU A 120 6.40 10.08 -5.47
N CYS A 121 5.41 10.95 -5.68
CA CYS A 121 5.47 12.33 -5.23
C CYS A 121 5.65 12.44 -3.71
N PRO A 122 6.31 13.50 -3.21
CA PRO A 122 6.44 13.75 -1.78
C PRO A 122 5.06 13.79 -1.09
N HIS A 123 4.90 13.02 -0.03
CA HIS A 123 3.66 12.92 0.74
C HIS A 123 3.94 12.45 2.17
N THR A 124 2.89 12.51 2.99
CA THR A 124 2.81 11.79 4.26
C THR A 124 1.69 10.76 4.14
N ASP A 125 1.89 9.58 4.69
CA ASP A 125 0.84 8.56 4.71
C ASP A 125 -0.35 9.04 5.55
N ALA A 126 -1.56 8.86 5.01
CA ALA A 126 -2.81 9.19 5.68
C ALA A 126 -3.34 8.03 6.56
N ILE A 127 -2.45 7.13 6.98
CA ILE A 127 -2.78 5.91 7.72
C ILE A 127 -1.98 5.79 9.02
N GLY A 128 -2.37 4.86 9.89
CA GLY A 128 -1.75 4.71 11.21
C GLY A 128 -0.29 4.22 11.19
N LEU A 129 0.00 3.16 10.44
CA LEU A 129 1.34 2.56 10.37
C LEU A 129 1.60 1.88 9.01
N THR A 130 2.69 2.25 8.36
CA THR A 130 3.17 1.61 7.12
C THR A 130 4.35 0.68 7.43
N ILE A 131 4.26 -0.58 6.99
CA ILE A 131 5.38 -1.53 6.98
C ILE A 131 5.80 -1.74 5.53
N LEU A 132 6.96 -1.20 5.16
CA LEU A 132 7.47 -1.26 3.79
C LEU A 132 8.47 -2.41 3.61
N LEU A 133 8.24 -3.23 2.59
CA LEU A 133 9.22 -4.21 2.09
C LEU A 133 9.81 -3.71 0.76
N GLN A 134 11.11 -3.43 0.73
CA GLN A 134 11.82 -3.19 -0.52
C GLN A 134 12.18 -4.53 -1.16
N VAL A 135 11.56 -4.85 -2.30
CA VAL A 135 11.64 -6.19 -2.93
C VAL A 135 13.00 -6.44 -3.59
N ASN A 136 13.72 -5.39 -3.98
CA ASN A 136 15.05 -5.48 -4.60
C ASN A 136 16.08 -4.61 -3.87
N GLU A 137 17.34 -4.72 -4.27
CA GLU A 137 18.47 -4.03 -3.65
C GLU A 137 18.64 -2.57 -4.13
N ILE A 138 17.67 -2.01 -4.87
CA ILE A 138 17.78 -0.66 -5.42
C ILE A 138 17.25 0.34 -4.40
N GLU A 139 18.15 1.06 -3.73
CA GLU A 139 17.79 2.12 -2.77
C GLU A 139 17.21 3.36 -3.48
N ARG A 140 15.98 3.72 -3.09
CA ARG A 140 15.24 4.86 -3.65
C ARG A 140 14.37 5.60 -2.64
N LEU A 141 14.03 4.99 -1.51
CA LEU A 141 13.22 5.67 -0.49
C LEU A 141 13.99 6.85 0.09
N GLN A 142 13.35 8.01 0.09
CA GLN A 142 13.88 9.24 0.70
C GLN A 142 12.88 9.74 1.73
N ILE A 143 13.40 10.23 2.85
CA ILE A 143 12.62 10.87 3.91
C ILE A 143 13.06 12.31 4.04
N LYS A 144 12.10 13.23 4.20
CA LYS A 144 12.40 14.63 4.47
C LYS A 144 12.59 14.82 5.97
N LYS A 145 13.72 15.41 6.37
CA LYS A 145 14.06 15.68 7.77
C LYS A 145 14.72 17.06 7.89
N ASP A 146 14.26 17.87 8.84
CA ASP A 146 14.83 19.20 9.12
C ASP A 146 14.85 20.14 7.90
N GLY A 147 13.87 19.99 7.00
CA GLY A 147 13.76 20.79 5.78
C GLY A 147 14.61 20.27 4.60
N VAL A 148 15.40 19.22 4.80
CA VAL A 148 16.24 18.54 3.80
C VAL A 148 15.61 17.22 3.38
#